data_AF-A0A7L0WUC3-F1
#
_entry.id   AF-A0A7L0WUC3-F1
#
_cell.length_a   1.000
_cell.length_b   1.000
_cell.length_c   1.000
_cell.angle_alpha   90.00
_cell.angle_beta   90.00
_cell.angle_gamma   90.00
#
_symmetry.space_group_name_H-M   'P 1'
#
loop_
_entity.id
_entity.type
_entity.pdbx_description
1 polymer ?
#
loop_
_entity_poly.entity_id
_entity_poly.type
_entity_poly.pdbx_seq_one_letter_code
_entity_poly.pdbx_strand_id
1 'polypeptide(L)'
;GEGPPGAEQLEDAASALGGIPALLEAEKENDPASAAARVTEAVKSCLSTDRGALASVDLGSDQGLERLSFQTSKMKSLFLKFPDSLLLHRVQGKRGHVLYMLIAETKERVGKVVHWSVLRNETGQRISRMLTAFKEFNPEWGKVKVVFMDVSFLHKAVLHELFPSAQVLLSVYHAVRLLEENVNAADVPSCDKNSMKLALKSAVFSTSAASVDALSQMVKSVVNPELYNYLQANWFSCELLWYMHAKKGLHSCSAHMDSLDLISQQAAALFGQQSSLEASVLRLLECADCFDSRPLESSNRAQSGCQEKPAAWAGAAGQPGPPPAPRAAAEHSEEDSEEGANQRAEERIRQSLGDICTEPAARLCLRELAVVQRSVQLMSSSVDAVSVQVLEDAHRVSQEALSSCTCHFNRALQLPCRHILAVLNSKRKTVLPEMLGRQWQRGCDFSLARQVCADPLLEDLESSWDESRDKSLAVSSLTAEIGRLLAHCSVEEFERRCSTLRALADSW
;
A
#
# COMPACT_ATOMS: atom_id res chain seq x y z
N GLY A 1 -6.91 -14.44 72.20
CA GLY A 1 -7.48 -13.44 73.12
C GLY A 1 -7.57 -12.17 72.34
N GLU A 2 -8.79 -11.79 71.96
CA GLU A 2 -9.58 -10.82 72.75
C GLU A 2 -8.93 -9.43 72.67
N GLY A 3 -9.53 -8.56 71.85
CA GLY A 3 -9.20 -7.14 71.84
C GLY A 3 -9.65 -6.46 73.13
N PRO A 4 -9.36 -5.16 73.28
CA PRO A 4 -10.36 -4.26 73.83
C PRO A 4 -10.28 -2.86 73.16
N PRO A 5 -10.92 -1.81 73.69
CA PRO A 5 -12.25 -1.34 73.29
C PRO A 5 -12.22 0.12 72.80
N GLY A 6 -13.39 0.64 72.44
CA GLY A 6 -13.56 2.02 71.97
C GLY A 6 -13.82 3.06 73.06
N ALA A 7 -13.99 4.28 72.52
CA ALA A 7 -14.64 5.48 73.06
C ALA A 7 -13.80 6.44 73.93
N GLU A 8 -13.55 7.65 73.41
CA GLU A 8 -14.18 8.93 73.80
C GLU A 8 -13.32 10.12 73.30
N GLN A 9 -13.87 10.93 72.40
CA GLN A 9 -14.34 12.31 72.62
C GLN A 9 -13.29 13.38 72.28
N LEU A 10 -13.57 14.16 71.23
CA LEU A 10 -13.84 15.59 71.41
C LEU A 10 -14.44 16.15 70.11
N GLU A 11 -15.73 16.45 70.21
CA GLU A 11 -16.44 17.39 69.36
C GLU A 11 -15.79 18.78 69.50
N ASP A 12 -15.65 19.50 68.39
CA ASP A 12 -16.16 20.86 68.42
C ASP A 12 -16.87 21.17 67.09
N ALA A 13 -18.05 21.72 67.26
CA ALA A 13 -19.12 21.83 66.30
C ALA A 13 -19.23 23.25 65.75
N ALA A 14 -19.76 23.38 64.54
CA ALA A 14 -20.86 24.29 64.17
C ALA A 14 -20.87 24.43 62.63
N SER A 15 -21.79 23.75 61.94
CA SER A 15 -23.19 24.15 61.69
C SER A 15 -23.30 24.91 60.35
N ALA A 16 -23.85 24.28 59.31
CA ALA A 16 -25.30 24.28 58.96
C ALA A 16 -25.64 25.57 58.17
N LEU A 17 -26.24 25.61 56.97
CA LEU A 17 -27.22 24.78 56.27
C LEU A 17 -27.31 25.25 54.79
N GLY A 18 -27.70 24.35 53.86
CA GLY A 18 -28.34 24.76 52.61
C GLY A 18 -28.29 23.79 51.41
N GLY A 19 -29.23 22.84 51.33
CA GLY A 19 -29.94 22.44 50.09
C GLY A 19 -29.23 21.67 48.93
N ILE A 20 -29.38 20.33 48.94
CA ILE A 20 -29.72 19.33 47.86
C ILE A 20 -29.73 19.78 46.36
N PRO A 21 -29.44 18.93 45.34
CA PRO A 21 -28.46 17.83 45.15
C PRO A 21 -27.62 18.01 43.85
N ALA A 22 -26.38 17.53 43.80
CA ALA A 22 -25.67 17.31 42.51
C ALA A 22 -24.72 16.10 42.60
N LEU A 23 -25.22 15.00 43.16
CA LEU A 23 -24.79 13.66 42.79
C LEU A 23 -25.67 13.28 41.59
N LEU A 24 -25.07 13.04 40.41
CA LEU A 24 -25.58 12.28 39.24
C LEU A 24 -25.07 12.79 37.87
N GLU A 25 -23.85 13.31 37.73
CA GLU A 25 -23.26 13.56 36.39
C GLU A 25 -21.95 12.82 36.10
N ALA A 26 -21.40 12.05 37.04
CA ALA A 26 -20.19 11.25 36.79
C ALA A 26 -20.46 9.76 36.46
N GLU A 27 -21.71 9.29 36.51
CA GLU A 27 -22.07 7.89 36.20
C GLU A 27 -22.66 7.69 34.79
N LYS A 28 -22.93 8.76 34.03
CA LYS A 28 -23.43 8.67 32.65
C LYS A 28 -22.42 8.18 31.63
N GLU A 29 -21.14 8.12 31.98
CA GLU A 29 -20.07 7.73 31.06
C GLU A 29 -19.92 6.19 30.90
N ASN A 30 -20.59 5.40 31.74
CA ASN A 30 -20.53 3.93 31.71
C ASN A 30 -21.88 3.24 31.45
N ASP A 31 -22.94 3.99 31.12
CA ASP A 31 -24.21 3.38 30.72
C ASP A 31 -24.09 2.77 29.30
N PRO A 32 -24.16 1.44 29.14
CA PRO A 32 -24.05 0.79 27.83
C PRO A 32 -25.14 1.25 26.85
N ALA A 33 -26.34 1.62 27.34
CA ALA A 33 -27.41 2.11 26.49
C ALA A 33 -27.08 3.49 25.89
N SER A 34 -26.49 4.38 26.70
CA SER A 34 -25.98 5.69 26.25
C SER A 34 -24.84 5.54 25.24
N ALA A 35 -23.91 4.60 25.47
CA ALA A 35 -22.79 4.35 24.57
C ALA A 35 -23.25 3.78 23.21
N ALA A 36 -24.19 2.84 23.20
CA ALA A 36 -24.78 2.29 21.98
C ALA A 36 -25.57 3.34 21.18
N ALA A 37 -26.25 4.26 21.87
CA ALA A 37 -26.92 5.39 21.23
C ALA A 37 -25.92 6.30 20.49
N ARG A 38 -24.77 6.63 21.11
CA ARG A 38 -23.69 7.40 20.46
C ARG A 38 -23.12 6.71 19.23
N VAL A 39 -22.91 5.39 19.29
CA VAL A 39 -22.48 4.61 18.11
C VAL A 39 -23.52 4.70 16.99
N THR A 40 -24.80 4.55 17.33
CA THR A 40 -25.90 4.64 16.36
C THR A 40 -25.97 6.02 15.70
N GLU A 41 -25.76 7.09 16.47
CA GLU A 41 -25.70 8.46 15.94
C GLU A 41 -24.48 8.66 15.03
N ALA A 42 -23.30 8.18 15.42
CA ALA A 42 -22.10 8.23 14.59
C ALA A 42 -22.30 7.46 13.27
N VAL A 43 -22.91 6.27 13.31
CA VAL A 43 -23.26 5.51 12.10
C VAL A 43 -24.21 6.33 11.22
N LYS A 44 -25.27 6.93 11.77
CA LYS A 44 -26.18 7.79 11.00
C LYS A 44 -25.47 8.97 10.36
N SER A 45 -24.52 9.59 11.07
CA SER A 45 -23.68 10.66 10.52
C SER A 45 -22.86 10.16 9.32
N CYS A 46 -22.16 9.02 9.45
CA CYS A 46 -21.41 8.43 8.34
C CYS A 46 -22.30 8.11 7.13
N LEU A 47 -23.50 7.54 7.34
CA LEU A 47 -24.46 7.24 6.28
C LEU A 47 -25.01 8.52 5.60
N SER A 48 -25.06 9.63 6.32
CA SER A 48 -25.48 10.92 5.76
C SER A 48 -24.38 11.56 4.89
N THR A 49 -23.12 11.41 5.29
CA THR A 49 -21.95 11.91 4.57
C THR A 49 -21.64 11.05 3.34
N ASP A 50 -21.66 9.73 3.48
CA ASP A 50 -21.49 8.76 2.39
C ASP A 50 -22.82 8.08 2.08
N ARG A 51 -23.58 8.62 1.12
CA ARG A 51 -24.91 8.11 0.76
C ARG A 51 -24.92 6.66 0.25
N GLY A 52 -23.77 6.09 -0.12
CA GLY A 52 -23.66 4.70 -0.55
C GLY A 52 -23.13 3.76 0.54
N ALA A 53 -22.81 4.29 1.72
CA ALA A 53 -22.40 3.47 2.86
C ALA A 53 -23.57 2.64 3.41
N LEU A 54 -23.23 1.52 4.04
CA LEU A 54 -24.16 0.57 4.62
C LEU A 54 -23.67 0.16 6.01
N ALA A 55 -24.62 0.00 6.93
CA ALA A 55 -24.35 -0.42 8.29
C ALA A 55 -25.42 -1.38 8.80
N SER A 56 -25.02 -2.34 9.62
CA SER A 56 -25.90 -3.31 10.28
C SER A 56 -25.45 -3.45 11.73
N VAL A 57 -26.37 -3.19 12.67
CA VAL A 57 -26.09 -3.13 14.11
C VAL A 57 -26.93 -4.16 14.83
N ASP A 58 -26.31 -4.97 15.68
CA ASP A 58 -27.01 -5.79 16.66
C ASP A 58 -26.76 -5.23 18.06
N LEU A 59 -27.84 -5.08 18.84
CA LEU A 59 -27.79 -4.77 20.26
C LEU A 59 -28.16 -6.00 21.09
N GLY A 60 -27.56 -6.12 22.26
CA GLY A 60 -27.87 -7.15 23.26
C GLY A 60 -29.19 -6.87 23.98
N SER A 61 -29.61 -7.81 24.82
CA SER A 61 -30.77 -7.62 25.70
C SER A 61 -30.59 -6.45 26.68
N ASP A 62 -29.34 -6.15 27.03
CA ASP A 62 -28.92 -5.02 27.87
C ASP A 62 -28.78 -3.70 27.10
N GLN A 63 -29.20 -3.66 25.84
CA GLN A 63 -28.98 -2.55 24.90
C GLN A 63 -27.50 -2.24 24.61
N GLY A 64 -26.57 -3.10 25.03
CA GLY A 64 -25.15 -2.97 24.72
C GLY A 64 -24.86 -3.34 23.26
N LEU A 65 -23.79 -2.77 22.69
CA LEU A 65 -23.39 -3.11 21.33
C LEU A 65 -22.86 -4.55 21.25
N GLU A 66 -23.46 -5.39 20.43
CA GLU A 66 -23.04 -6.80 20.25
C GLU A 66 -22.26 -6.99 18.95
N ARG A 67 -22.71 -6.33 17.89
CA ARG A 67 -22.08 -6.36 16.56
C ARG A 67 -22.34 -5.05 15.82
N LEU A 68 -21.33 -4.59 15.11
CA LEU A 68 -21.48 -3.62 14.03
C LEU A 68 -20.81 -4.18 12.78
N SER A 69 -21.50 -4.14 11.64
CA SER A 69 -20.92 -4.34 10.32
C SER A 69 -21.07 -3.06 9.52
N PHE A 70 -20.01 -2.60 8.88
CA PHE A 70 -19.99 -1.32 8.17
C PHE A 70 -19.21 -1.42 6.86
N GLN A 71 -19.68 -0.71 5.84
CA GLN A 71 -19.08 -0.66 4.53
C GLN A 71 -19.32 0.69 3.88
N THR A 72 -18.27 1.39 3.45
CA THR A 72 -18.41 2.63 2.67
C THR A 72 -18.82 2.35 1.23
N SER A 73 -19.29 3.36 0.51
CA SER A 73 -19.57 3.26 -0.93
C SER A 73 -18.33 2.88 -1.73
N LYS A 74 -17.15 3.34 -1.30
CA LYS A 74 -15.86 3.00 -1.92
C LYS A 74 -15.47 1.55 -1.68
N MET A 75 -15.59 1.06 -0.45
CA MET A 75 -15.39 -0.36 -0.12
C MET A 75 -16.33 -1.26 -0.95
N LYS A 76 -17.59 -0.86 -1.11
CA LYS A 76 -18.56 -1.56 -1.96
C LYS A 76 -18.17 -1.57 -3.44
N SER A 77 -17.72 -0.43 -3.96
CA SER A 77 -17.22 -0.31 -5.34
C SER A 77 -15.98 -1.17 -5.59
N LEU A 78 -15.07 -1.25 -4.62
CA LEU A 78 -13.89 -2.11 -4.68
C LEU A 78 -14.28 -3.59 -4.78
N PHE A 79 -15.21 -4.07 -3.96
CA PHE A 79 -15.67 -5.45 -4.03
C PHE A 79 -16.40 -5.75 -5.35
N LEU A 80 -17.26 -4.84 -5.81
CA LEU A 80 -17.95 -4.96 -7.10
C LEU A 80 -16.96 -5.17 -8.26
N LYS A 81 -15.80 -4.50 -8.19
CA LYS A 81 -14.73 -4.58 -9.20
C LYS A 81 -13.85 -5.82 -9.05
N PHE A 82 -13.64 -6.30 -7.83
CA PHE A 82 -12.71 -7.38 -7.51
C PHE A 82 -13.33 -8.44 -6.56
N PRO A 83 -14.36 -9.18 -6.98
CA PRO A 83 -15.09 -10.09 -6.09
C PRO A 83 -14.44 -11.49 -5.98
N ASP A 84 -13.43 -11.80 -6.79
CA ASP A 84 -12.94 -13.17 -7.00
C ASP A 84 -12.34 -13.82 -5.75
N SER A 85 -11.66 -13.04 -4.90
CA SER A 85 -11.00 -13.52 -3.68
C SER A 85 -11.30 -12.62 -2.49
N LEU A 86 -11.48 -13.24 -1.33
CA LEU A 86 -11.63 -12.56 -0.05
C LEU A 86 -10.63 -13.11 0.95
N LEU A 87 -9.94 -12.23 1.66
CA LEU A 87 -9.15 -12.56 2.84
C LEU A 87 -9.91 -12.08 4.08
N LEU A 88 -10.19 -12.99 5.00
CA LEU A 88 -10.78 -12.70 6.30
C LEU A 88 -9.65 -12.44 7.31
N HIS A 89 -9.37 -11.17 7.56
CA HIS A 89 -8.35 -10.75 8.52
C HIS A 89 -8.99 -10.45 9.88
N ARG A 90 -8.37 -10.93 10.95
CA ARG A 90 -8.85 -10.87 12.32
C ARG A 90 -7.88 -10.06 13.18
N VAL A 91 -8.40 -9.11 13.95
CA VAL A 91 -7.65 -8.36 14.97
C VAL A 91 -8.33 -8.53 16.32
N GLN A 92 -7.57 -9.02 17.29
CA GLN A 92 -8.07 -9.20 18.65
C GLN A 92 -7.91 -7.92 19.45
N GLY A 93 -9.00 -7.46 20.05
CA GLY A 93 -9.03 -6.32 20.96
C GLY A 93 -8.94 -6.76 22.41
N LYS A 94 -9.06 -5.79 23.32
CA LYS A 94 -9.16 -6.06 24.76
C LYS A 94 -10.51 -6.73 25.08
N ARG A 95 -10.57 -7.46 26.20
CA ARG A 95 -11.80 -8.05 26.76
C ARG A 95 -12.54 -9.03 25.82
N GLY A 96 -11.84 -9.63 24.86
CA GLY A 96 -12.42 -10.63 23.95
C GLY A 96 -13.14 -10.04 22.73
N HIS A 97 -13.16 -8.71 22.57
CA HIS A 97 -13.68 -8.05 21.38
C HIS A 97 -12.82 -8.41 20.15
N VAL A 98 -13.46 -8.52 18.99
CA VAL A 98 -12.78 -8.89 17.73
C VAL A 98 -13.20 -7.96 16.61
N LEU A 99 -12.23 -7.47 15.85
CA LEU A 99 -12.44 -6.80 14.58
C LEU A 99 -12.14 -7.79 13.46
N TYR A 100 -13.09 -7.94 12.53
CA TYR A 100 -12.90 -8.61 11.27
C TYR A 100 -12.84 -7.61 10.13
N MET A 101 -11.90 -7.78 9.23
CA MET A 101 -11.82 -7.07 7.97
C MET A 101 -11.85 -8.08 6.83
N LEU A 102 -12.76 -7.88 5.89
CA LEU A 102 -12.78 -8.60 4.63
C LEU A 102 -11.98 -7.76 3.62
N ILE A 103 -10.98 -8.39 3.03
CA ILE A 103 -10.02 -7.74 2.14
C ILE A 103 -10.10 -8.40 0.77
N ALA A 104 -10.31 -7.61 -0.29
CA ALA A 104 -10.24 -8.09 -1.66
C ALA A 104 -8.86 -7.80 -2.26
N GLU A 105 -8.43 -8.64 -3.19
CA GLU A 105 -7.19 -8.42 -3.95
C GLU A 105 -7.49 -7.68 -5.26
N THR A 106 -6.79 -6.58 -5.51
CA THR A 106 -6.97 -5.80 -6.75
C THR A 106 -6.15 -6.37 -7.92
N LYS A 107 -6.34 -5.80 -9.12
CA LYS A 107 -5.52 -6.12 -10.30
C LYS A 107 -4.03 -5.84 -10.10
N GLU A 108 -3.70 -4.84 -9.30
CA GLU A 108 -2.35 -4.45 -8.90
C GLU A 108 -1.79 -5.35 -7.79
N ARG A 109 -2.53 -6.42 -7.42
CA ARG A 109 -2.13 -7.44 -6.46
C ARG A 109 -1.98 -6.94 -5.03
N VAL A 110 -2.55 -5.78 -4.72
CA VAL A 110 -2.63 -5.25 -3.36
C VAL A 110 -3.95 -5.62 -2.69
N GLY A 111 -3.92 -5.82 -1.39
CA GLY A 111 -5.12 -5.96 -0.57
C GLY A 111 -5.82 -4.62 -0.37
N LYS A 112 -7.15 -4.62 -0.44
CA LYS A 112 -8.00 -3.47 -0.09
C LYS A 112 -9.15 -3.93 0.79
N VAL A 113 -9.38 -3.21 1.90
CA VAL A 113 -10.52 -3.49 2.78
C VAL A 113 -11.80 -3.21 2.00
N VAL A 114 -12.70 -4.19 1.99
CA VAL A 114 -14.01 -4.09 1.33
C VAL A 114 -15.17 -4.18 2.30
N HIS A 115 -14.93 -4.57 3.55
CA HIS A 115 -15.93 -4.57 4.61
C HIS A 115 -15.22 -4.75 5.93
N TRP A 116 -15.75 -4.18 7.01
CA TRP A 116 -15.28 -4.50 8.35
C TRP A 116 -16.44 -4.68 9.31
N SER A 117 -16.20 -5.48 10.35
CA SER A 117 -17.18 -5.72 11.38
C SER A 117 -16.52 -5.93 12.73
N VAL A 118 -17.11 -5.34 13.76
CA VAL A 118 -16.68 -5.45 15.14
C VAL A 118 -17.67 -6.34 15.88
N LEU A 119 -17.16 -7.33 16.63
CA LEU A 119 -17.91 -8.27 17.43
C LEU A 119 -17.52 -8.13 18.91
N ARG A 120 -18.50 -8.17 19.81
CA ARG A 120 -18.25 -8.21 21.27
C ARG A 120 -17.45 -9.46 21.67
N ASN A 121 -17.72 -10.59 21.06
CA ASN A 121 -16.91 -11.80 21.20
C ASN A 121 -17.15 -12.72 20.01
N GLU A 122 -16.19 -13.63 19.80
CA GLU A 122 -16.21 -14.56 18.70
C GLU A 122 -17.15 -15.74 19.00
N THR A 123 -18.26 -15.82 18.28
CA THR A 123 -19.13 -17.00 18.26
C THR A 123 -19.57 -17.30 16.84
N GLY A 124 -19.86 -18.57 16.55
CA GLY A 124 -20.32 -18.99 15.21
C GLY A 124 -21.56 -18.22 14.75
N GLN A 125 -22.50 -17.94 15.66
CA GLN A 125 -23.69 -17.15 15.36
C GLN A 125 -23.36 -15.70 14.97
N ARG A 126 -22.47 -15.02 15.71
CA ARG A 126 -22.11 -13.63 15.40
C ARG A 126 -21.29 -13.53 14.10
N ILE A 127 -20.41 -14.49 13.84
CA ILE A 127 -19.70 -14.60 12.56
C ILE A 127 -20.67 -14.83 11.41
N SER A 128 -21.66 -15.73 11.59
CA SER A 128 -22.68 -15.98 10.58
C SER A 128 -23.47 -14.71 10.26
N ARG A 129 -23.86 -13.93 11.27
CA ARG A 129 -24.55 -12.64 11.09
C ARG A 129 -23.68 -11.61 10.40
N MET A 130 -22.40 -11.49 10.78
CA MET A 130 -21.44 -10.61 10.11
C MET A 130 -21.32 -10.93 8.61
N LEU A 131 -21.09 -12.20 8.26
CA LEU A 131 -20.93 -12.63 6.88
C LEU A 131 -22.25 -12.52 6.09
N THR A 132 -23.39 -12.71 6.75
CA THR A 132 -24.71 -12.48 6.14
C THR A 132 -24.90 -11.00 5.81
N ALA A 133 -24.56 -10.08 6.73
CA ALA A 133 -24.61 -8.65 6.48
C ALA A 133 -23.70 -8.25 5.29
N PHE A 134 -22.49 -8.83 5.20
CA PHE A 134 -21.64 -8.62 4.03
C PHE A 134 -22.30 -9.05 2.72
N LYS A 135 -22.95 -10.22 2.69
CA LYS A 135 -23.67 -10.71 1.50
C LYS A 135 -24.85 -9.81 1.13
N GLU A 136 -25.61 -9.34 2.12
CA GLU A 136 -26.72 -8.40 1.91
C GLU A 136 -26.23 -7.07 1.33
N PHE A 137 -25.07 -6.59 1.77
CA PHE A 137 -24.50 -5.34 1.26
C PHE A 137 -23.97 -5.47 -0.18
N ASN A 138 -23.59 -6.69 -0.59
CA ASN A 138 -22.85 -6.97 -1.81
C ASN A 138 -23.51 -8.07 -2.64
N PRO A 139 -24.47 -7.75 -3.54
CA PRO A 139 -25.16 -8.75 -4.36
C PRO A 139 -24.24 -9.66 -5.20
N GLU A 140 -23.05 -9.19 -5.52
CA GLU A 140 -22.02 -9.94 -6.27
C GLU A 140 -21.26 -10.98 -5.45
N TRP A 141 -21.62 -11.20 -4.18
CA TRP A 141 -20.97 -12.18 -3.31
C TRP A 141 -20.88 -13.59 -3.93
N GLY A 142 -21.82 -13.94 -4.83
CA GLY A 142 -21.81 -15.22 -5.55
C GLY A 142 -20.63 -15.40 -6.51
N LYS A 143 -19.88 -14.34 -6.82
CA LYS A 143 -18.67 -14.38 -7.65
C LYS A 143 -17.40 -14.74 -6.86
N VAL A 144 -17.47 -14.80 -5.53
CA VAL A 144 -16.33 -15.20 -4.69
C VAL A 144 -15.94 -16.65 -4.98
N LYS A 145 -14.71 -16.85 -5.44
CA LYS A 145 -14.16 -18.17 -5.78
C LYS A 145 -13.34 -18.77 -4.66
N VAL A 146 -12.71 -17.91 -3.86
CA VAL A 146 -11.85 -18.34 -2.74
C VAL A 146 -11.99 -17.39 -1.56
N VAL A 147 -12.06 -17.98 -0.36
CA VAL A 147 -11.95 -17.28 0.92
C VAL A 147 -10.70 -17.76 1.64
N PHE A 148 -9.77 -16.85 1.88
CA PHE A 148 -8.58 -17.06 2.69
C PHE A 148 -8.88 -16.72 4.16
N MET A 149 -8.46 -17.58 5.07
CA MET A 149 -8.66 -17.41 6.51
C MET A 149 -7.36 -17.54 7.29
N ASP A 150 -7.36 -16.94 8.48
CA ASP A 150 -6.33 -17.13 9.48
C ASP A 150 -6.26 -18.59 9.96
N VAL A 151 -5.06 -19.04 10.33
CA VAL A 151 -4.80 -20.36 10.93
C VAL A 151 -5.62 -20.56 12.22
N SER A 152 -5.80 -19.50 12.99
CA SER A 152 -6.54 -19.46 14.26
C SER A 152 -8.06 -19.38 14.10
N PHE A 153 -8.60 -19.27 12.88
CA PHE A 153 -10.04 -19.15 12.66
C PHE A 153 -10.77 -20.49 12.89
N LEU A 154 -11.66 -20.52 13.89
CA LEU A 154 -12.32 -21.76 14.34
C LEU A 154 -13.65 -22.04 13.64
N HIS A 155 -14.23 -21.07 12.93
CA HIS A 155 -15.62 -21.14 12.45
C HIS A 155 -15.74 -21.50 10.97
N LYS A 156 -14.89 -22.41 10.48
CA LYS A 156 -14.85 -22.84 9.07
C LYS A 156 -16.20 -23.33 8.53
N ALA A 157 -16.97 -24.02 9.36
CA ALA A 157 -18.29 -24.52 8.98
C ALA A 157 -19.24 -23.40 8.50
N VAL A 158 -19.15 -22.23 9.12
CA VAL A 158 -19.96 -21.05 8.74
C VAL A 158 -19.57 -20.53 7.36
N LEU A 159 -18.28 -20.57 7.01
CA LEU A 159 -17.82 -20.19 5.66
C LEU A 159 -18.34 -21.16 4.60
N HIS A 160 -18.30 -22.47 4.86
CA HIS A 160 -18.84 -23.47 3.93
C HIS A 160 -20.35 -23.36 3.74
N GLU A 161 -21.09 -23.03 4.80
CA GLU A 161 -22.53 -22.80 4.71
C GLU A 161 -22.86 -21.54 3.89
N LEU A 162 -22.16 -20.42 4.13
CA LEU A 162 -22.48 -19.14 3.52
C LEU A 162 -21.85 -18.93 2.13
N PHE A 163 -20.72 -19.58 1.83
CA PHE A 163 -20.01 -19.52 0.56
C PHE A 163 -19.78 -20.94 -0.01
N PRO A 164 -20.85 -21.71 -0.30
CA PRO A 164 -20.74 -23.12 -0.67
C PRO A 164 -19.97 -23.34 -1.98
N SER A 165 -19.95 -22.35 -2.88
CA SER A 165 -19.24 -22.41 -4.15
C SER A 165 -17.77 -21.99 -4.05
N ALA A 166 -17.34 -21.41 -2.92
CA ALA A 166 -16.00 -20.90 -2.75
C ALA A 166 -15.08 -21.93 -2.09
N GLN A 167 -13.83 -21.99 -2.54
CA GLN A 167 -12.77 -22.72 -1.85
C GLN A 167 -12.42 -21.98 -0.55
N VAL A 168 -12.31 -22.69 0.57
CA VAL A 168 -11.89 -22.10 1.85
C VAL A 168 -10.47 -22.58 2.16
N LEU A 169 -9.49 -21.66 2.11
CA LEU A 169 -8.07 -21.99 2.22
C LEU A 169 -7.40 -21.19 3.34
N LEU A 170 -6.28 -21.69 3.85
CA LEU A 170 -5.43 -20.91 4.75
C LEU A 170 -4.74 -19.78 3.98
N SER A 171 -4.63 -18.63 4.64
CA SER A 171 -3.91 -17.47 4.12
C SER A 171 -2.40 -17.68 4.20
N VAL A 172 -1.69 -17.47 3.08
CA VAL A 172 -0.21 -17.43 3.07
C VAL A 172 0.29 -16.34 4.01
N TYR A 173 -0.35 -15.17 4.01
CA TYR A 173 0.03 -14.05 4.86
C TYR A 173 0.01 -14.43 6.35
N HIS A 174 -1.13 -14.95 6.84
CA HIS A 174 -1.28 -15.27 8.26
C HIS A 174 -0.38 -16.43 8.70
N ALA A 175 -0.25 -17.47 7.87
CA ALA A 175 0.63 -18.59 8.18
C ALA A 175 2.11 -18.16 8.25
N VAL A 176 2.56 -17.28 7.35
CA VAL A 176 3.92 -16.73 7.38
C VAL A 176 4.16 -15.92 8.64
N ARG A 177 3.25 -15.01 9.00
CA ARG A 177 3.38 -14.20 10.23
C ARG A 177 3.39 -15.07 11.48
N LEU A 178 2.54 -16.09 11.55
CA LEU A 178 2.55 -17.07 12.63
C LEU A 178 3.88 -17.84 12.71
N LEU A 179 4.41 -18.30 11.58
CA LEU A 179 5.69 -19.02 11.56
C LEU A 179 6.86 -18.12 11.95
N GLU A 180 6.88 -16.86 11.52
CA GLU A 180 7.88 -15.88 11.95
C GLU A 180 7.84 -15.65 13.46
N GLU A 181 6.64 -15.52 14.06
CA GLU A 181 6.46 -15.41 15.50
C GLU A 181 7.01 -16.63 16.23
N ASN A 182 6.70 -17.85 15.77
CA ASN A 182 7.21 -19.09 16.36
C ASN A 182 8.74 -19.18 16.24
N VAL A 183 9.32 -18.87 15.07
CA VAL A 183 10.77 -18.86 14.85
C VAL A 183 11.46 -17.84 15.75
N ASN A 184 10.86 -16.66 15.94
CA ASN A 184 11.42 -15.63 16.80
C ASN A 184 11.37 -16.05 18.28
N ALA A 185 10.26 -16.64 18.72
CA ALA A 185 10.05 -17.08 20.10
C ALA A 185 10.81 -18.37 20.47
N ALA A 186 11.18 -19.20 19.49
CA ALA A 186 11.85 -20.46 19.73
C ALA A 186 13.21 -20.30 20.43
N ASP A 187 13.53 -21.21 21.33
CA ASP A 187 14.84 -21.28 21.98
C ASP A 187 15.82 -22.10 21.12
N VAL A 188 16.25 -21.50 20.01
CA VAL A 188 17.18 -22.08 19.04
C VAL A 188 18.28 -21.08 18.66
N PRO A 189 19.46 -21.55 18.23
CA PRO A 189 20.55 -20.68 17.79
C PRO A 189 20.12 -19.63 16.75
N SER A 190 20.73 -18.44 16.80
CA SER A 190 20.40 -17.35 15.88
C SER A 190 20.68 -17.70 14.40
N CYS A 191 21.69 -18.53 14.12
CA CYS A 191 21.95 -19.05 12.78
C CYS A 191 20.77 -19.85 12.24
N ASP A 192 20.16 -20.70 13.07
CA ASP A 192 19.02 -21.54 12.67
C ASP A 192 17.77 -20.68 12.45
N LYS A 193 17.53 -19.67 13.31
CA LYS A 193 16.47 -18.69 13.08
C LYS A 193 16.63 -17.96 11.74
N ASN A 194 17.86 -17.56 11.40
CA ASN A 194 18.14 -16.88 10.14
C ASN A 194 17.91 -17.80 8.94
N SER A 195 18.34 -19.06 9.02
CA SER A 195 18.07 -20.08 8.00
C SER A 195 16.57 -20.31 7.80
N MET A 196 15.79 -20.41 8.89
CA MET A 196 14.33 -20.54 8.82
C MET A 196 13.66 -19.31 8.21
N LYS A 197 14.11 -18.09 8.57
CA LYS A 197 13.62 -16.84 7.95
C LYS A 197 13.94 -16.76 6.46
N LEU A 198 15.13 -17.21 6.05
CA LEU A 198 15.51 -17.28 4.65
C LEU A 198 14.64 -18.31 3.91
N ALA A 199 14.37 -19.46 4.52
CA ALA A 199 13.48 -20.47 3.97
C ALA A 199 12.04 -19.96 3.82
N LEU A 200 11.53 -19.21 4.80
CA LEU A 200 10.24 -18.53 4.73
C LEU A 200 10.19 -17.59 3.53
N LYS A 201 11.20 -16.72 3.39
CA LYS A 201 11.32 -15.83 2.22
C LYS A 201 11.36 -16.62 0.91
N SER A 202 12.15 -17.69 0.83
CA SER A 202 12.26 -18.51 -0.38
C SER A 202 10.94 -19.20 -0.75
N ALA A 203 10.22 -19.74 0.24
CA ALA A 203 8.91 -20.37 0.03
C ALA A 203 7.86 -19.36 -0.46
N VAL A 204 7.86 -18.13 0.06
CA VAL A 204 6.87 -17.10 -0.28
C VAL A 204 7.17 -16.38 -1.59
N PHE A 205 8.44 -16.11 -1.88
CA PHE A 205 8.83 -15.20 -2.97
C PHE A 205 9.35 -15.94 -4.21
N SER A 206 10.11 -17.02 -4.04
CA SER A 206 10.54 -17.86 -5.17
C SER A 206 9.55 -18.98 -5.47
N THR A 207 8.71 -19.35 -4.49
CA THR A 207 7.64 -20.35 -4.53
C THR A 207 7.91 -21.57 -5.42
N SER A 208 8.55 -22.59 -4.86
CA SER A 208 8.75 -23.90 -5.49
C SER A 208 8.37 -25.02 -4.54
N ALA A 209 8.00 -26.20 -5.04
CA ALA A 209 7.71 -27.36 -4.19
C ALA A 209 8.89 -27.66 -3.25
N ALA A 210 10.12 -27.62 -3.77
CA ALA A 210 11.33 -27.83 -2.97
C ALA A 210 11.53 -26.77 -1.86
N SER A 211 11.24 -25.49 -2.13
CA SER A 211 11.38 -24.44 -1.11
C SER A 211 10.29 -24.52 -0.03
N VAL A 212 9.07 -24.91 -0.39
CA VAL A 212 7.98 -25.17 0.58
C VAL A 212 8.27 -26.40 1.43
N ASP A 213 8.78 -27.49 0.83
CA ASP A 213 9.16 -28.70 1.56
C ASP A 213 10.34 -28.45 2.50
N ALA A 214 11.37 -27.73 2.04
CA ALA A 214 12.51 -27.35 2.87
C ALA A 214 12.05 -26.52 4.08
N LEU A 215 11.15 -25.55 3.86
CA LEU A 215 10.55 -24.78 4.95
C LEU A 215 9.81 -25.69 5.95
N SER A 216 8.94 -26.60 5.46
CA SER A 216 8.20 -27.52 6.33
C SER A 216 9.13 -28.33 7.24
N GLN A 217 10.22 -28.89 6.70
CA GLN A 217 11.17 -29.67 7.50
C GLN A 217 11.87 -28.81 8.56
N MET A 218 12.25 -27.57 8.21
CA MET A 218 12.93 -26.68 9.15
C MET A 218 12.01 -26.19 10.28
N VAL A 219 10.75 -25.83 9.99
CA VAL A 219 9.87 -25.28 11.02
C VAL A 219 9.30 -26.35 11.97
N LYS A 220 9.43 -27.64 11.62
CA LYS A 220 8.95 -28.76 12.44
C LYS A 220 9.54 -28.77 13.86
N SER A 221 10.76 -28.25 14.04
CA SER A 221 11.41 -28.20 15.35
C SER A 221 10.98 -27.02 16.23
N VAL A 222 10.36 -25.98 15.64
CA VAL A 222 10.00 -24.74 16.34
C VAL A 222 8.48 -24.54 16.47
N VAL A 223 7.70 -25.40 15.83
CA VAL A 223 6.24 -25.40 15.89
C VAL A 223 5.78 -26.62 16.69
N ASN A 224 4.77 -26.45 17.54
CA ASN A 224 4.22 -27.58 18.28
C ASN A 224 3.63 -28.65 17.33
N PRO A 225 3.62 -29.95 17.71
CA PRO A 225 3.24 -31.03 16.80
C PRO A 225 1.82 -30.91 16.23
N GLU A 226 0.85 -30.42 17.02
CA GLU A 226 -0.54 -30.27 16.59
C GLU A 226 -0.67 -29.20 15.49
N LEU A 227 -0.06 -28.04 15.71
CA LEU A 227 -0.03 -26.95 14.75
C LEU A 227 0.76 -27.36 13.49
N TYR A 228 1.88 -28.06 13.64
CA TYR A 228 2.64 -28.57 12.50
C TYR A 228 1.80 -29.52 11.64
N ASN A 229 1.14 -30.52 12.25
CA ASN A 229 0.29 -31.47 11.51
C ASN A 229 -0.86 -30.76 10.80
N TYR A 230 -1.46 -29.76 11.45
CA TYR A 230 -2.51 -28.95 10.84
C TYR A 230 -2.00 -28.14 9.65
N LEU A 231 -0.87 -27.44 9.78
CA LEU A 231 -0.24 -26.71 8.67
C LEU A 231 0.22 -27.66 7.57
N GLN A 232 0.72 -28.85 7.90
CA GLN A 232 1.12 -29.85 6.91
C GLN A 232 -0.07 -30.24 6.03
N ALA A 233 -1.20 -30.59 6.65
CA ALA A 233 -2.39 -31.04 5.92
C ALA A 233 -3.11 -29.92 5.15
N ASN A 234 -3.09 -28.67 5.67
CA ASN A 234 -3.94 -27.59 5.15
C ASN A 234 -3.18 -26.44 4.45
N TRP A 235 -1.86 -26.38 4.61
CA TRP A 235 -1.03 -25.29 4.09
C TRP A 235 0.13 -25.83 3.24
N PHE A 236 1.08 -26.57 3.82
CA PHE A 236 2.25 -27.07 3.10
C PHE A 236 1.88 -28.00 1.94
N SER A 237 0.97 -28.95 2.16
CA SER A 237 0.52 -29.90 1.12
C SER A 237 -0.61 -29.36 0.22
N CYS A 238 -1.00 -28.09 0.34
CA CYS A 238 -2.10 -27.53 -0.45
C CYS A 238 -1.63 -27.03 -1.82
N GLU A 239 -1.62 -27.90 -2.83
CA GLU A 239 -1.17 -27.55 -4.20
C GLU A 239 -1.94 -26.36 -4.79
N LEU A 240 -3.26 -26.31 -4.59
CA LEU A 240 -4.08 -25.22 -5.11
C LEU A 240 -3.68 -23.86 -4.50
N LEU A 241 -3.41 -23.82 -3.19
CA LEU A 241 -2.97 -22.60 -2.50
C LEU A 241 -1.65 -22.10 -3.08
N TRP A 242 -0.64 -22.98 -3.16
CA TRP A 242 0.68 -22.62 -3.65
C TRP A 242 0.69 -22.31 -5.15
N TYR A 243 -0.14 -22.99 -5.95
CA TYR A 243 -0.35 -22.64 -7.35
C TYR A 243 -0.90 -21.22 -7.50
N MET A 244 -1.94 -20.87 -6.74
CA MET A 244 -2.53 -19.52 -6.79
C MET A 244 -1.54 -18.45 -6.31
N HIS A 245 -0.76 -18.75 -5.28
CA HIS A 245 0.27 -17.84 -4.76
C HIS A 245 1.39 -17.63 -5.78
N ALA A 246 1.98 -18.70 -6.31
CA ALA A 246 3.04 -18.65 -7.31
C ALA A 246 2.61 -17.88 -8.58
N LYS A 247 1.36 -18.04 -9.01
CA LYS A 247 0.81 -17.38 -10.21
C LYS A 247 0.74 -15.84 -10.08
N LYS A 248 0.77 -15.29 -8.87
CA LYS A 248 0.85 -13.83 -8.67
C LYS A 248 2.17 -13.26 -9.21
N GLY A 249 3.27 -14.01 -9.09
CA GLY A 249 4.62 -13.58 -9.43
C GLY A 249 5.28 -12.76 -8.31
N LEU A 250 6.62 -12.76 -8.29
CA LEU A 250 7.45 -12.25 -7.19
C LEU A 250 7.06 -10.84 -6.71
N HIS A 251 7.11 -9.83 -7.60
CA HIS A 251 6.82 -8.44 -7.26
C HIS A 251 5.39 -8.26 -6.72
N SER A 252 4.46 -9.04 -7.25
CA SER A 252 3.06 -9.02 -6.83
C SER A 252 2.86 -9.68 -5.47
N CYS A 253 3.60 -10.74 -5.16
CA CYS A 253 3.62 -11.34 -3.82
C CYS A 253 4.14 -10.35 -2.78
N SER A 254 5.23 -9.62 -3.07
CA SER A 254 5.74 -8.57 -2.16
C SER A 254 4.69 -7.49 -1.93
N ALA A 255 4.19 -6.87 -3.02
CA ALA A 255 3.20 -5.81 -2.91
C ALA A 255 1.93 -6.25 -2.16
N HIS A 256 1.50 -7.51 -2.37
CA HIS A 256 0.40 -8.09 -1.63
C HIS A 256 0.69 -8.17 -0.12
N MET A 257 1.80 -8.80 0.26
CA MET A 257 2.20 -8.96 1.66
C MET A 257 2.37 -7.60 2.35
N ASP A 258 3.06 -6.65 1.71
CA ASP A 258 3.30 -5.31 2.23
C ASP A 258 1.97 -4.54 2.45
N SER A 259 1.03 -4.66 1.51
CA SER A 259 -0.30 -4.05 1.65
C SER A 259 -1.11 -4.64 2.81
N LEU A 260 -0.98 -5.95 3.06
CA LEU A 260 -1.64 -6.63 4.17
C LEU A 260 -1.00 -6.26 5.51
N ASP A 261 0.32 -6.09 5.56
CA ASP A 261 0.99 -5.59 6.77
C ASP A 261 0.53 -4.19 7.13
N LEU A 262 0.42 -3.28 6.17
CA LEU A 262 -0.10 -1.95 6.41
C LEU A 262 -1.52 -1.99 7.00
N ILE A 263 -2.41 -2.77 6.37
CA ILE A 263 -3.80 -2.91 6.83
C ILE A 263 -3.85 -3.51 8.24
N SER A 264 -3.05 -4.55 8.48
CA SER A 264 -2.93 -5.23 9.78
C SER A 264 -2.45 -4.28 10.88
N GLN A 265 -1.39 -3.50 10.61
CA GLN A 265 -0.85 -2.50 11.54
C GLN A 265 -1.85 -1.38 11.83
N GLN A 266 -2.51 -0.85 10.80
CA GLN A 266 -3.53 0.20 10.95
C GLN A 266 -4.70 -0.30 11.80
N ALA A 267 -5.20 -1.50 11.54
CA ALA A 267 -6.29 -2.07 12.31
C ALA A 267 -5.91 -2.37 13.76
N ALA A 268 -4.72 -2.91 13.99
CA ALA A 268 -4.20 -3.10 15.35
C ALA A 268 -4.07 -1.76 16.11
N ALA A 269 -3.61 -0.70 15.45
CA ALA A 269 -3.50 0.63 16.06
C ALA A 269 -4.87 1.24 16.39
N LEU A 270 -5.86 1.11 15.50
CA LEU A 270 -7.20 1.67 15.70
C LEU A 270 -8.04 0.87 16.71
N PHE A 271 -7.92 -0.45 16.70
CA PHE A 271 -8.78 -1.34 17.49
C PHE A 271 -8.12 -1.86 18.78
N GLY A 272 -6.83 -2.23 18.74
CA GLY A 272 -6.15 -2.93 19.82
C GLY A 272 -5.93 -2.09 21.08
N GLN A 273 -5.92 -0.76 20.97
CA GLN A 273 -5.60 0.12 22.10
C GLN A 273 -6.80 0.46 23.00
N GLN A 274 -8.03 0.34 22.48
CA GLN A 274 -9.22 0.88 23.13
C GLN A 274 -9.74 0.01 24.28
N SER A 275 -10.39 0.65 25.26
CA SER A 275 -10.87 0.01 26.49
C SER A 275 -12.28 -0.58 26.38
N SER A 276 -13.14 -0.04 25.50
CA SER A 276 -14.52 -0.51 25.25
C SER A 276 -14.78 -0.73 23.75
N LEU A 277 -15.81 -1.53 23.45
CA LEU A 277 -16.19 -1.86 22.08
C LEU A 277 -16.69 -0.62 21.33
N GLU A 278 -17.49 0.19 22.00
CA GLU A 278 -18.09 1.41 21.46
C GLU A 278 -17.02 2.45 21.14
N ALA A 279 -15.99 2.60 22.00
CA ALA A 279 -14.85 3.47 21.73
C ALA A 279 -14.06 2.99 20.50
N SER A 280 -13.82 1.69 20.38
CA SER A 280 -13.21 1.10 19.16
C SER A 280 -14.01 1.41 17.91
N VAL A 281 -15.33 1.26 17.97
CA VAL A 281 -16.21 1.50 16.84
C VAL A 281 -16.22 2.97 16.43
N LEU A 282 -16.33 3.89 17.38
CA LEU A 282 -16.30 5.33 17.08
C LEU A 282 -14.98 5.72 16.39
N ARG A 283 -13.84 5.20 16.88
CA ARG A 283 -12.53 5.40 16.25
C ARG A 283 -12.43 4.83 14.85
N LEU A 284 -13.00 3.64 14.61
CA LEU A 284 -13.03 3.04 13.27
C LEU A 284 -13.90 3.84 12.30
N LEU A 285 -15.04 4.38 12.76
CA LEU A 285 -15.93 5.21 11.95
C LEU A 285 -15.29 6.57 11.60
N GLU A 286 -14.62 7.21 12.55
CA GLU A 286 -13.83 8.44 12.31
C GLU A 286 -12.71 8.23 11.29
N CYS A 287 -12.14 7.03 11.26
CA CYS A 287 -11.04 6.65 10.38
C CYS A 287 -11.46 5.74 9.23
N ALA A 288 -12.74 5.75 8.82
CA ALA A 288 -13.24 4.83 7.80
C ALA A 288 -12.49 4.96 6.46
N ASP A 289 -12.04 6.18 6.13
CA ASP A 289 -11.23 6.47 4.93
C ASP A 289 -9.75 6.08 5.08
N CYS A 290 -9.25 5.81 6.28
CA CYS A 290 -7.83 5.51 6.51
C CYS A 290 -7.40 4.16 5.90
N PHE A 291 -8.33 3.22 5.75
CA PHE A 291 -8.07 1.93 5.11
C PHE A 291 -7.95 2.03 3.58
N ASP A 292 -8.31 3.17 3.02
CA ASP A 292 -8.26 3.45 1.58
C ASP A 292 -6.97 4.15 1.14
N SER A 293 -6.24 4.76 2.06
CA SER A 293 -4.99 5.47 1.79
C SER A 293 -3.88 4.52 1.34
N ARG A 294 -3.02 4.96 0.42
CA ARG A 294 -1.76 4.26 0.10
C ARG A 294 -0.83 4.26 1.32
N PRO A 295 0.16 3.36 1.40
CA PRO A 295 1.11 3.32 2.52
C PRO A 295 1.67 4.72 2.77
N LEU A 296 1.27 5.32 3.89
CA LEU A 296 1.68 6.66 4.26
C LEU A 296 3.02 6.55 4.97
N GLU A 297 4.05 7.16 4.37
CA GLU A 297 5.24 7.56 5.09
C GLU A 297 4.84 8.35 6.33
N SER A 298 5.26 7.87 7.49
CA SER A 298 4.99 8.45 8.80
C SER A 298 5.17 9.97 8.80
N SER A 299 4.11 10.72 9.11
CA SER A 299 4.27 12.09 9.60
C SER A 299 3.19 12.48 10.61
N ASN A 300 3.71 12.90 11.76
CA ASN A 300 3.07 13.45 12.94
C ASN A 300 1.83 14.31 12.65
N ARG A 301 0.65 13.79 12.99
CA ARG A 301 -0.54 14.62 13.24
C ARG A 301 -1.15 14.30 14.60
N ALA A 302 -0.32 14.44 15.63
CA ALA A 302 -0.78 14.80 16.95
C ALA A 302 -0.21 16.19 17.25
N GLN A 303 -1.05 17.08 17.78
CA GLN A 303 -0.76 18.46 18.21
C GLN A 303 -0.85 19.55 17.13
N SER A 304 -2.08 20.02 16.94
CA SER A 304 -2.46 21.42 16.72
C SER A 304 -3.99 21.41 16.64
N GLY A 305 -4.75 21.79 17.67
CA GLY A 305 -4.65 23.06 18.40
C GLY A 305 -5.66 24.02 17.79
N CYS A 306 -6.94 23.88 18.18
CA CYS A 306 -8.03 24.73 17.75
C CYS A 306 -7.70 26.22 17.91
N GLN A 307 -7.88 27.00 16.85
CA GLN A 307 -8.30 28.40 16.96
C GLN A 307 -9.34 28.72 15.87
N GLU A 308 -10.57 28.94 16.31
CA GLU A 308 -11.61 29.73 15.63
C GLU A 308 -11.11 31.19 15.55
N LYS A 309 -11.41 32.01 14.52
CA LYS A 309 -12.67 32.74 14.19
C LYS A 309 -12.26 33.98 13.31
N PRO A 310 -13.13 34.92 12.88
CA PRO A 310 -14.44 34.90 12.20
C PRO A 310 -14.44 35.63 10.82
N ALA A 311 -15.58 35.54 10.14
CA ALA A 311 -15.95 36.24 8.89
C ALA A 311 -16.06 37.78 8.98
N ALA A 312 -15.93 38.46 7.82
CA ALA A 312 -16.49 39.79 7.55
C ALA A 312 -16.81 39.99 6.04
N TRP A 313 -17.87 40.75 5.79
CA TRP A 313 -18.63 40.96 4.55
C TRP A 313 -18.32 42.33 3.90
N ALA A 314 -18.37 42.44 2.57
CA ALA A 314 -18.84 43.57 1.71
C ALA A 314 -18.46 43.30 0.24
N GLY A 315 -19.37 43.18 -0.74
CA GLY A 315 -20.21 44.24 -1.37
C GLY A 315 -19.47 44.78 -2.61
N ALA A 316 -19.97 44.94 -3.84
CA ALA A 316 -21.32 44.99 -4.40
C ALA A 316 -21.29 44.94 -5.97
N ALA A 317 -22.43 44.56 -6.56
CA ALA A 317 -23.08 45.00 -7.80
C ALA A 317 -22.35 45.04 -9.18
N GLY A 318 -22.95 44.33 -10.15
CA GLY A 318 -22.90 44.58 -11.60
C GLY A 318 -23.96 43.74 -12.34
N GLN A 319 -24.85 44.39 -13.09
CA GLN A 319 -26.09 43.86 -13.69
C GLN A 319 -25.91 42.91 -14.90
N PRO A 320 -26.98 42.15 -15.31
CA PRO A 320 -26.93 41.12 -16.35
C PRO A 320 -27.33 41.63 -17.76
N GLY A 321 -26.66 41.11 -18.80
CA GLY A 321 -27.01 41.32 -20.21
C GLY A 321 -27.69 40.08 -20.86
N PRO A 322 -28.46 40.25 -21.97
CA PRO A 322 -29.47 39.30 -22.46
C PRO A 322 -28.91 38.19 -23.40
N PRO A 323 -29.71 37.14 -23.71
CA PRO A 323 -29.24 35.90 -24.37
C PRO A 323 -29.13 36.03 -25.90
N PRO A 324 -28.38 35.11 -26.58
CA PRO A 324 -28.13 35.20 -28.01
C PRO A 324 -29.27 34.59 -28.86
N ALA A 325 -29.47 35.16 -30.05
CA ALA A 325 -30.31 34.59 -31.12
C ALA A 325 -29.43 33.81 -32.14
N PRO A 326 -30.00 32.82 -32.86
CA PRO A 326 -29.23 31.80 -33.57
C PRO A 326 -28.77 32.28 -34.95
N ARG A 327 -27.53 31.98 -35.34
CA ARG A 327 -27.07 32.14 -36.71
C ARG A 327 -26.56 30.80 -37.27
N ALA A 328 -27.30 30.41 -38.30
CA ALA A 328 -26.99 29.61 -39.48
C ALA A 328 -25.61 28.95 -39.59
N ALA A 329 -25.69 27.67 -39.98
CA ALA A 329 -24.61 26.85 -40.50
C ALA A 329 -23.76 27.58 -41.54
N ALA A 330 -22.46 27.56 -41.32
CA ALA A 330 -21.44 27.80 -42.33
C ALA A 330 -20.45 26.63 -42.27
N GLU A 331 -20.08 26.19 -43.46
CA GLU A 331 -19.38 24.97 -43.79
C GLU A 331 -17.92 24.98 -43.31
N HIS A 332 -17.38 23.77 -43.21
CA HIS A 332 -16.05 23.41 -42.74
C HIS A 332 -14.90 24.25 -43.32
N SER A 333 -14.02 24.71 -42.43
CA SER A 333 -12.59 24.90 -42.71
C SER A 333 -11.79 24.19 -41.60
N GLU A 334 -11.11 23.10 -41.96
CA GLU A 334 -10.12 22.43 -41.11
C GLU A 334 -8.91 23.36 -40.91
N GLU A 335 -8.85 24.08 -39.80
CA GLU A 335 -7.67 24.81 -39.36
C GLU A 335 -7.34 24.45 -37.90
N ASP A 336 -6.28 23.65 -37.76
CA ASP A 336 -5.44 23.38 -36.58
C ASP A 336 -6.11 23.27 -35.19
N SER A 337 -6.59 22.08 -34.86
CA SER A 337 -6.85 21.71 -33.46
C SER A 337 -5.55 21.65 -32.64
N GLU A 338 -5.62 22.09 -31.39
CA GLU A 338 -4.51 22.04 -30.42
C GLU A 338 -3.93 20.61 -30.25
N GLU A 339 -4.80 19.62 -30.44
CA GLU A 339 -4.49 18.20 -30.42
C GLU A 339 -3.66 17.75 -31.63
N GLY A 340 -3.96 18.26 -32.83
CA GLY A 340 -3.17 18.01 -34.04
C GLY A 340 -1.79 18.69 -34.00
N ALA A 341 -1.69 19.85 -33.36
CA ALA A 341 -0.40 20.49 -33.07
C ALA A 341 0.43 19.68 -32.05
N ASN A 342 -0.23 19.00 -31.11
CA ASN A 342 0.43 18.17 -30.10
C ASN A 342 1.03 16.88 -30.67
N GLN A 343 0.27 16.18 -31.50
CA GLN A 343 0.77 14.99 -32.19
C GLN A 343 1.98 15.31 -33.08
N ARG A 344 1.99 16.46 -33.77
CA ARG A 344 3.14 16.94 -34.56
C ARG A 344 4.37 17.28 -33.72
N ALA A 345 4.20 17.73 -32.48
CA ALA A 345 5.31 18.00 -31.57
C ALA A 345 5.92 16.69 -31.06
N GLU A 346 5.08 15.72 -30.70
CA GLU A 346 5.50 14.40 -30.23
C GLU A 346 6.24 13.60 -31.30
N GLU A 347 5.80 13.66 -32.56
CA GLU A 347 6.51 13.00 -33.67
C GLU A 347 7.90 13.60 -33.88
N ARG A 348 8.05 14.92 -33.77
CA ARG A 348 9.35 15.58 -33.86
C ARG A 348 10.28 15.18 -32.71
N ILE A 349 9.75 15.01 -31.49
CA ILE A 349 10.51 14.52 -30.34
C ILE A 349 10.95 13.07 -30.58
N ARG A 350 10.03 12.19 -31.02
CA ARG A 350 10.30 10.79 -31.35
C ARG A 350 11.40 10.66 -32.42
N GLN A 351 11.28 11.41 -33.51
CA GLN A 351 12.27 11.45 -34.58
C GLN A 351 13.63 11.92 -34.05
N SER A 352 13.67 13.02 -33.29
CA SER A 352 14.94 13.53 -32.74
C SER A 352 15.64 12.51 -31.84
N LEU A 353 14.91 11.82 -30.95
CA LEU A 353 15.46 10.74 -30.13
C LEU A 353 15.99 9.59 -31.00
N GLY A 354 15.26 9.24 -32.05
CA GLY A 354 15.65 8.23 -33.03
C GLY A 354 16.84 8.62 -33.89
N ASP A 355 17.22 9.90 -33.96
CA ASP A 355 18.35 10.38 -34.76
C ASP A 355 19.63 10.54 -33.94
N ILE A 356 19.50 11.05 -32.71
CA ILE A 356 20.66 11.45 -31.89
C ILE A 356 21.04 10.44 -30.80
N CYS A 357 20.12 9.55 -30.39
CA CYS A 357 20.40 8.58 -29.33
C CYS A 357 20.95 7.26 -29.88
N THR A 358 21.73 6.58 -29.05
CA THR A 358 21.92 5.12 -29.17
C THR A 358 20.57 4.42 -29.03
N GLU A 359 20.45 3.27 -29.69
CA GLU A 359 19.22 2.48 -29.77
C GLU A 359 18.63 2.12 -28.37
N PRO A 360 19.42 1.72 -27.35
CA PRO A 360 18.90 1.54 -25.99
C PRO A 360 18.40 2.82 -25.32
N ALA A 361 19.10 3.94 -25.48
CA ALA A 361 18.72 5.22 -24.91
C ALA A 361 17.42 5.77 -25.52
N ALA A 362 17.26 5.62 -26.84
CA ALA A 362 16.03 5.97 -27.55
C ALA A 362 14.84 5.21 -26.96
N ARG A 363 14.94 3.88 -26.77
CA ARG A 363 13.85 3.07 -26.20
C ARG A 363 13.43 3.51 -24.80
N LEU A 364 14.38 3.88 -23.94
CA LEU A 364 14.06 4.37 -22.59
C LEU A 364 13.32 5.70 -22.64
N CYS A 365 13.79 6.65 -23.45
CA CYS A 365 13.13 7.96 -23.62
C CYS A 365 11.74 7.82 -24.25
N LEU A 366 11.55 6.87 -25.19
CA LEU A 366 10.24 6.63 -25.81
C LEU A 366 9.21 6.04 -24.83
N ARG A 367 9.64 5.23 -23.86
CA ARG A 367 8.76 4.77 -22.77
C ARG A 367 8.32 5.94 -21.89
N GLU A 368 9.23 6.84 -21.57
CA GLU A 368 8.92 8.07 -20.83
C GLU A 368 7.98 8.98 -21.61
N LEU A 369 8.17 9.14 -22.93
CA LEU A 369 7.26 9.90 -23.80
C LEU A 369 5.84 9.28 -23.83
N ALA A 370 5.72 7.95 -23.85
CA ALA A 370 4.42 7.27 -23.81
C ALA A 370 3.64 7.54 -22.51
N VAL A 371 4.34 7.79 -21.39
CA VAL A 371 3.71 8.20 -20.13
C VAL A 371 3.16 9.62 -20.25
N VAL A 372 3.95 10.53 -20.84
CA VAL A 372 3.55 11.93 -21.11
C VAL A 372 2.27 11.98 -21.94
N GLN A 373 2.14 11.12 -22.97
CA GLN A 373 0.96 11.02 -23.84
C GLN A 373 -0.33 10.58 -23.13
N ARG A 374 -0.20 9.77 -22.06
CA ARG A 374 -1.34 9.16 -21.37
C ARG A 374 -1.72 9.85 -20.06
N SER A 375 -0.99 10.91 -19.70
CA SER A 375 -1.08 11.56 -18.39
C SER A 375 -1.45 13.02 -18.53
N VAL A 376 -2.25 13.53 -17.59
CA VAL A 376 -2.47 14.97 -17.43
C VAL A 376 -1.19 15.61 -16.91
N GLN A 377 -0.78 16.73 -17.53
CA GLN A 377 0.43 17.46 -17.20
C GLN A 377 0.06 18.79 -16.59
N LEU A 378 0.48 19.04 -15.34
CA LEU A 378 0.38 20.35 -14.71
C LEU A 378 1.75 21.00 -14.72
N MET A 379 1.82 22.21 -15.28
CA MET A 379 3.08 22.94 -15.44
C MET A 379 2.95 24.33 -14.82
N SER A 380 3.88 24.68 -13.92
CA SER A 380 4.05 26.04 -13.43
C SER A 380 5.46 26.55 -13.72
N SER A 381 5.56 27.72 -14.36
CA SER A 381 6.83 28.33 -14.74
C SER A 381 7.31 29.31 -13.67
N SER A 382 8.55 29.16 -13.23
CA SER A 382 9.31 30.17 -12.47
C SER A 382 10.45 30.73 -13.35
N VAL A 383 11.15 31.77 -12.89
CA VAL A 383 12.20 32.46 -13.66
C VAL A 383 13.30 31.49 -14.13
N ASP A 384 13.69 30.53 -13.28
CA ASP A 384 14.84 29.65 -13.54
C ASP A 384 14.46 28.20 -13.85
N ALA A 385 13.22 27.79 -13.56
CA ALA A 385 12.79 26.40 -13.68
C ALA A 385 11.28 26.25 -13.94
N VAL A 386 10.92 25.17 -14.62
CA VAL A 386 9.52 24.75 -14.79
C VAL A 386 9.25 23.59 -13.83
N SER A 387 8.28 23.76 -12.94
CA SER A 387 7.75 22.67 -12.12
C SER A 387 6.75 21.89 -12.95
N VAL A 388 6.98 20.60 -13.13
CA VAL A 388 6.16 19.70 -13.94
C VAL A 388 5.66 18.59 -13.05
N GLN A 389 4.34 18.44 -12.95
CA GLN A 389 3.71 17.30 -12.31
C GLN A 389 3.12 16.40 -13.40
N VAL A 390 3.68 15.19 -13.51
CA VAL A 390 3.20 14.11 -14.37
C VAL A 390 2.87 12.94 -13.47
N LEU A 391 1.59 12.60 -13.35
CA LEU A 391 1.05 11.72 -12.30
C LEU A 391 1.09 12.40 -10.92
N GLU A 392 1.65 11.75 -9.90
CA GLU A 392 1.57 12.20 -8.50
C GLU A 392 2.73 13.12 -8.11
N ASP A 393 3.92 12.92 -8.67
CA ASP A 393 5.15 13.62 -8.29
C ASP A 393 5.41 14.89 -9.12
N ALA A 394 5.84 15.95 -8.45
CA ALA A 394 6.25 17.21 -9.07
C ALA A 394 7.77 17.35 -9.10
N HIS A 395 8.34 17.59 -10.28
CA HIS A 395 9.77 17.75 -10.48
C HIS A 395 10.12 19.04 -11.20
N ARG A 396 11.30 19.59 -10.90
CA ARG A 396 11.78 20.86 -11.48
C ARG A 396 12.68 20.56 -12.67
N VAL A 397 12.44 21.23 -13.79
CA VAL A 397 13.24 21.19 -15.02
C VAL A 397 13.90 22.55 -15.21
N SER A 398 15.21 22.59 -15.46
CA SER A 398 15.95 23.85 -15.71
C SER A 398 15.53 24.50 -17.02
N GLN A 399 15.35 25.83 -17.02
CA GLN A 399 14.82 26.54 -18.19
C GLN A 399 15.86 26.87 -19.26
N GLU A 400 17.14 27.01 -18.89
CA GLU A 400 18.23 27.45 -19.77
C GLU A 400 18.60 26.39 -20.82
N ALA A 401 18.84 25.14 -20.39
CA ALA A 401 19.30 24.06 -21.26
C ALA A 401 18.30 22.90 -21.41
N LEU A 402 17.24 22.87 -20.60
CA LEU A 402 16.27 21.76 -20.51
C LEU A 402 16.91 20.37 -20.30
N SER A 403 18.18 20.31 -19.92
CA SER A 403 18.98 19.08 -19.83
C SER A 403 18.96 18.46 -18.43
N SER A 404 18.54 19.22 -17.42
CA SER A 404 18.53 18.78 -16.02
C SER A 404 17.13 18.80 -15.40
N CYS A 405 16.83 17.73 -14.66
CA CYS A 405 15.61 17.57 -13.90
C CYS A 405 15.91 16.94 -12.54
N THR A 406 15.14 17.32 -11.51
CA THR A 406 15.32 16.78 -10.15
C THR A 406 14.90 15.31 -10.00
N CYS A 407 14.25 14.71 -10.99
CA CYS A 407 13.82 13.31 -10.94
C CYS A 407 15.00 12.33 -11.04
N HIS A 408 14.83 11.14 -10.45
CA HIS A 408 15.87 10.10 -10.42
C HIS A 408 16.33 9.69 -11.83
N PHE A 409 15.40 9.53 -12.77
CA PHE A 409 15.70 9.09 -14.14
C PHE A 409 16.75 9.98 -14.83
N ASN A 410 16.57 11.31 -14.80
CA ASN A 410 17.52 12.22 -15.42
C ASN A 410 18.84 12.30 -14.63
N ARG A 411 18.79 12.27 -13.29
CA ARG A 411 20.01 12.30 -12.45
C ARG A 411 20.88 11.06 -12.63
N ALA A 412 20.27 9.90 -12.78
CA ALA A 412 20.98 8.62 -12.90
C ALA A 412 21.42 8.35 -14.35
N LEU A 413 20.54 8.59 -15.32
CA LEU A 413 20.77 8.18 -16.70
C LEU A 413 21.29 9.32 -17.59
N GLN A 414 21.16 10.59 -17.17
CA GLN A 414 21.50 11.76 -18.00
C GLN A 414 20.77 11.73 -19.36
N LEU A 415 19.50 11.28 -19.33
CA LEU A 415 18.59 11.22 -20.46
C LEU A 415 17.36 12.13 -20.21
N PRO A 416 16.67 12.59 -21.27
CA PRO A 416 15.38 13.25 -21.18
C PRO A 416 14.35 12.36 -20.47
N CYS A 417 13.93 12.78 -19.27
CA CYS A 417 12.86 12.12 -18.51
C CYS A 417 11.49 12.62 -18.97
N ARG A 418 10.40 11.98 -18.51
CA ARG A 418 9.03 12.43 -18.79
C ARG A 418 8.77 13.92 -18.53
N HIS A 419 9.41 14.51 -17.50
CA HIS A 419 9.25 15.93 -17.18
C HIS A 419 9.89 16.85 -18.23
N ILE A 420 11.11 16.52 -18.67
CA ILE A 420 11.79 17.24 -19.74
C ILE A 420 11.00 17.11 -21.05
N LEU A 421 10.53 15.89 -21.35
CA LEU A 421 9.75 15.61 -22.55
C LEU A 421 8.40 16.35 -22.55
N ALA A 422 7.72 16.47 -21.40
CA ALA A 422 6.51 17.27 -21.25
C ALA A 422 6.76 18.76 -21.53
N VAL A 423 7.88 19.32 -21.03
CA VAL A 423 8.28 20.72 -21.31
C VAL A 423 8.62 20.93 -22.78
N LEU A 424 9.32 19.97 -23.42
CA LEU A 424 9.62 20.04 -24.85
C LEU A 424 8.34 20.00 -25.68
N ASN A 425 7.38 19.16 -25.29
CA ASN A 425 6.11 19.01 -26.00
C ASN A 425 5.28 20.30 -25.95
N SER A 426 5.18 20.92 -24.77
CA SER A 426 4.46 22.19 -24.59
C SER A 426 5.16 23.36 -25.30
N LYS A 427 6.51 23.38 -25.33
CA LYS A 427 7.30 24.40 -26.03
C LYS A 427 7.51 24.11 -27.53
N ARG A 428 6.97 23.01 -28.06
CA ARG A 428 7.12 22.55 -29.46
C ARG A 428 8.60 22.41 -29.89
N LYS A 429 9.48 21.97 -28.98
CA LYS A 429 10.92 21.79 -29.20
C LYS A 429 11.29 20.31 -29.36
N THR A 430 12.40 20.05 -30.05
CA THR A 430 12.99 18.71 -30.21
C THR A 430 14.04 18.44 -29.15
N VAL A 431 14.45 17.17 -29.02
CA VAL A 431 15.59 16.82 -28.18
C VAL A 431 16.88 17.20 -28.91
N LEU A 432 17.79 17.85 -28.19
CA LEU A 432 19.09 18.25 -28.72
C LEU A 432 20.21 17.37 -28.10
N PRO A 433 21.34 17.17 -28.81
CA PRO A 433 22.43 16.31 -28.32
C PRO A 433 22.97 16.71 -26.93
N GLU A 434 23.04 18.01 -26.63
CA GLU A 434 23.48 18.55 -25.33
C GLU A 434 22.57 18.18 -24.15
N MET A 435 21.35 17.68 -24.43
CA MET A 435 20.43 17.18 -23.42
C MET A 435 20.73 15.73 -23.01
N LEU A 436 21.72 15.10 -23.64
CA LEU A 436 22.13 13.71 -23.43
C LEU A 436 23.55 13.64 -22.88
N GLY A 437 23.78 12.71 -21.97
CA GLY A 437 25.15 12.28 -21.64
C GLY A 437 25.87 11.76 -22.88
N ARG A 438 27.17 12.09 -23.03
CA ARG A 438 27.97 11.72 -24.21
C ARG A 438 27.92 10.22 -24.53
N GLN A 439 27.84 9.38 -23.52
CA GLN A 439 27.72 7.92 -23.65
C GLN A 439 26.46 7.45 -24.40
N TRP A 440 25.44 8.31 -24.51
CA TRP A 440 24.17 7.98 -25.14
C TRP A 440 24.01 8.58 -26.54
N GLN A 441 24.95 9.41 -26.98
CA GLN A 441 24.89 10.05 -28.29
C GLN A 441 25.33 9.08 -29.40
N ARG A 442 24.59 9.08 -30.51
CA ARG A 442 24.89 8.26 -31.68
C ARG A 442 26.20 8.73 -32.33
N GLY A 443 27.10 7.80 -32.63
CA GLY A 443 28.39 8.10 -33.24
C GLY A 443 29.51 8.46 -32.26
N CYS A 444 29.28 8.38 -30.94
CA CYS A 444 30.38 8.39 -29.98
C CYS A 444 31.11 7.04 -30.05
N ASP A 445 32.24 7.02 -30.75
CA ASP A 445 33.17 5.89 -30.73
C ASP A 445 33.64 5.65 -29.29
N PHE A 446 33.31 4.47 -28.76
CA PHE A 446 33.79 3.96 -27.47
C PHE A 446 35.31 3.64 -27.49
N SER A 447 36.04 4.13 -28.51
CA SER A 447 37.39 3.74 -28.89
C SER A 447 38.49 4.63 -28.28
N LEU A 448 38.14 5.68 -27.52
CA LEU A 448 39.13 6.59 -26.92
C LEU A 448 39.46 6.33 -25.44
N ALA A 449 38.92 5.28 -24.83
CA ALA A 449 39.35 4.81 -23.49
C ALA A 449 40.35 3.64 -23.56
N ARG A 450 40.99 3.44 -24.72
CA ARG A 450 41.96 2.35 -24.97
C ARG A 450 43.39 2.90 -25.04
N GLN A 451 43.86 3.62 -24.03
CA GLN A 451 45.30 3.69 -23.70
C GLN A 451 45.52 4.48 -22.41
N VAL A 452 45.74 3.79 -21.29
CA VAL A 452 46.86 3.98 -20.34
C VAL A 452 46.88 2.78 -19.40
N CYS A 453 47.94 1.98 -19.57
CA CYS A 453 48.70 1.17 -18.62
C CYS A 453 48.03 0.11 -17.73
N ALA A 454 48.45 -1.12 -18.02
CA ALA A 454 49.03 -2.10 -17.10
C ALA A 454 48.17 -2.55 -15.91
N ASP A 455 47.51 -3.69 -16.11
CA ASP A 455 47.36 -4.82 -15.17
C ASP A 455 47.75 -4.60 -13.69
N PRO A 456 46.79 -4.18 -12.83
CA PRO A 456 46.90 -4.35 -11.39
C PRO A 456 45.58 -4.81 -10.74
N LEU A 457 44.63 -5.37 -11.52
CA LEU A 457 43.25 -5.61 -11.04
C LEU A 457 42.95 -7.07 -10.71
N LEU A 458 43.89 -7.99 -10.96
CA LEU A 458 43.81 -9.35 -10.43
C LEU A 458 44.11 -9.42 -8.92
N GLU A 459 44.75 -8.38 -8.34
CA GLU A 459 44.90 -8.24 -6.88
C GLU A 459 43.65 -7.65 -6.19
N ASP A 460 42.76 -7.00 -6.94
CA ASP A 460 41.57 -6.32 -6.37
C ASP A 460 40.36 -7.24 -6.19
N LEU A 461 40.33 -8.38 -6.87
CA LEU A 461 39.32 -9.43 -6.66
C LEU A 461 39.73 -10.45 -5.59
N GLU A 462 41.01 -10.45 -5.18
CA GLU A 462 41.55 -11.31 -4.11
C GLU A 462 41.79 -10.56 -2.78
N SER A 463 41.81 -9.22 -2.77
CA SER A 463 41.95 -8.44 -1.53
C SER A 463 40.62 -8.21 -0.83
N SER A 464 40.61 -8.36 0.51
CA SER A 464 39.42 -8.14 1.34
C SER A 464 38.90 -6.72 1.19
N TRP A 465 37.58 -6.58 1.03
CA TRP A 465 36.87 -5.29 1.00
C TRP A 465 37.42 -4.30 2.05
N ASP A 466 37.80 -3.11 1.59
CA ASP A 466 38.22 -1.99 2.44
C ASP A 466 37.13 -0.91 2.44
N GLU A 467 36.69 -0.50 3.65
CA GLU A 467 35.70 0.57 3.85
C GLU A 467 36.18 1.95 3.37
N SER A 468 37.48 2.11 3.12
CA SER A 468 38.08 3.36 2.63
C SER A 468 37.87 3.62 1.14
N ARG A 469 37.49 2.59 0.35
CA ARG A 469 37.29 2.72 -1.10
C ARG A 469 35.99 3.46 -1.42
N ASP A 470 36.09 4.51 -2.22
CA ASP A 470 34.92 5.23 -2.75
C ASP A 470 34.03 4.25 -3.52
N LYS A 471 32.84 3.99 -2.96
CA LYS A 471 31.83 3.07 -3.53
C LYS A 471 31.54 3.39 -4.99
N SER A 472 31.61 4.67 -5.37
CA SER A 472 31.41 5.13 -6.75
C SER A 472 32.53 4.64 -7.68
N LEU A 473 33.79 4.74 -7.24
CA LEU A 473 34.95 4.28 -8.02
C LEU A 473 34.99 2.76 -8.15
N ALA A 474 34.64 2.04 -7.07
CA ALA A 474 34.57 0.58 -7.08
C ALA A 474 33.49 0.07 -8.06
N VAL A 475 32.29 0.65 -8.02
CA VAL A 475 31.19 0.30 -8.95
C VAL A 475 31.54 0.68 -10.39
N SER A 476 32.17 1.84 -10.60
CA SER A 476 32.60 2.28 -11.93
C SER A 476 33.64 1.32 -12.54
N SER A 477 34.63 0.90 -11.74
CA SER A 477 35.65 -0.06 -12.16
C SER A 477 35.04 -1.42 -12.52
N LEU A 478 34.16 -1.94 -11.66
CA LEU A 478 33.47 -3.22 -11.90
C LEU A 478 32.57 -3.17 -13.15
N THR A 479 31.88 -2.05 -13.37
CA THR A 479 31.00 -1.85 -14.52
C THR A 479 31.81 -1.80 -15.82
N ALA A 480 32.95 -1.12 -15.82
CA ALA A 480 33.86 -1.08 -16.97
C ALA A 480 34.40 -2.48 -17.30
N GLU A 481 34.73 -3.27 -16.28
CA GLU A 481 35.24 -4.62 -16.45
C GLU A 481 34.21 -5.59 -17.02
N ILE A 482 33.00 -5.57 -16.46
CA ILE A 482 31.88 -6.37 -16.95
C ILE A 482 31.58 -6.00 -18.40
N GLY A 483 31.58 -4.71 -18.74
CA GLY A 483 31.40 -4.23 -20.11
C GLY A 483 32.46 -4.79 -21.06
N ARG A 484 33.73 -4.79 -20.64
CA ARG A 484 34.84 -5.37 -21.42
C ARG A 484 34.68 -6.88 -21.62
N LEU A 485 34.34 -7.63 -20.58
CA LEU A 485 34.17 -9.09 -20.65
C LEU A 485 32.99 -9.49 -21.54
N LEU A 486 31.90 -8.72 -21.49
CA LEU A 486 30.72 -8.95 -22.33
C LEU A 486 31.00 -8.63 -23.81
N ALA A 487 31.84 -7.64 -24.11
CA ALA A 487 32.19 -7.27 -25.48
C ALA A 487 33.02 -8.34 -26.23
N HIS A 488 33.66 -9.27 -25.52
CA HIS A 488 34.55 -10.28 -26.10
C HIS A 488 33.98 -11.72 -26.05
N CYS A 489 32.72 -11.90 -25.64
CA CYS A 489 32.08 -13.21 -25.54
C CYS A 489 31.15 -13.52 -26.72
N SER A 490 30.85 -14.80 -26.95
CA SER A 490 29.91 -15.22 -28.00
C SER A 490 28.48 -14.77 -27.65
N VAL A 491 27.59 -14.74 -28.65
CA VAL A 491 26.19 -14.26 -28.46
C VAL A 491 25.45 -15.06 -27.39
N GLU A 492 25.60 -16.38 -27.35
CA GLU A 492 24.97 -17.24 -26.34
C GLU A 492 25.51 -16.98 -24.92
N GLU A 493 26.82 -16.78 -24.82
CA GLU A 493 27.50 -16.50 -23.56
C GLU A 493 27.15 -15.08 -23.05
N PHE A 494 27.02 -14.13 -23.97
CA PHE A 494 26.55 -12.77 -23.70
C PHE A 494 25.14 -12.77 -23.14
N GLU A 495 24.20 -13.48 -23.77
CA GLU A 495 22.81 -13.56 -23.30
C GLU A 495 22.72 -14.20 -21.92
N ARG A 496 23.48 -15.28 -21.67
CA ARG A 496 23.52 -15.93 -20.36
C ARG A 496 24.08 -15.00 -19.28
N ARG A 497 25.22 -14.36 -19.53
CA ARG A 497 25.87 -13.46 -18.56
C ARG A 497 25.09 -12.18 -18.33
N CYS A 498 24.50 -11.58 -19.36
CA CYS A 498 23.56 -10.46 -19.22
C CYS A 498 22.32 -10.85 -18.42
N SER A 499 21.80 -12.07 -18.61
CA SER A 499 20.65 -12.56 -17.83
C SER A 499 21.00 -12.75 -16.36
N THR A 500 22.20 -13.22 -16.05
CA THR A 500 22.70 -13.31 -14.66
C THR A 500 22.89 -11.94 -14.03
N LEU A 501 23.47 -10.97 -14.75
CA LEU A 501 23.61 -9.59 -14.27
C LEU A 501 22.25 -8.93 -14.03
N ARG A 502 21.27 -9.23 -14.88
CA ARG A 502 19.89 -8.78 -14.69
C ARG A 502 19.28 -9.43 -13.44
N ALA A 503 19.43 -10.74 -13.26
CA ALA A 503 18.97 -11.42 -12.05
C ALA A 503 19.63 -10.89 -10.77
N LEU A 504 20.91 -10.51 -10.82
CA LEU A 504 21.61 -9.88 -9.71
C LEU A 504 21.08 -8.46 -9.43
N ALA A 505 20.86 -7.66 -10.47
CA ALA A 505 20.25 -6.33 -10.34
C ALA A 505 18.81 -6.40 -9.82
N ASP A 506 18.05 -7.42 -10.23
CA ASP A 506 16.70 -7.68 -9.74
C ASP A 506 16.70 -8.23 -8.29
N SER A 507 17.84 -8.78 -7.83
CA SER A 507 18.01 -9.30 -6.47
C SER A 507 18.49 -8.28 -5.44
N TRP A 508 18.99 -7.13 -5.93
CA TRP A 508 19.47 -6.01 -5.11
C TRP A 508 18.32 -5.05 -4.85
#